data_AF-A0A660RSS5-F1
#
_entry.id   AF-A0A660RSS5-F1
#
_cell.length_a   1.000
_cell.length_b   1.000
_cell.length_c   1.000
_cell.angle_alpha   90.00
_cell.angle_beta   90.00
_cell.angle_gamma   90.00
#
_symmetry.space_group_name_H-M   'P 1'
#
loop_
_entity.id
_entity.type
_entity.pdbx_description
1 polymer ?
#
loop_
_entity_poly.entity_id
_entity_poly.type
_entity_poly.pdbx_seq_one_letter_code
_entity_poly.pdbx_strand_id
1 'polypeptide(L)' 'GMGTDGKEGAKKIKEKGGVVLSQDPESSIVFGMPKAVIDAGLADEVLNPSQISQRIKELILKTHNG' A
#
# COMPACT_ATOMS: atom_id res chain seq x y z
N GLY A 1 -3.05 -10.28 5.01
CA GLY A 1 -3.35 -10.48 6.45
C GLY A 1 -4.83 -10.32 6.73
N MET A 2 -5.29 -10.63 7.94
CA MET A 2 -6.69 -10.47 8.38
C MET A 2 -6.95 -9.12 9.05
N GLY A 3 -8.21 -8.70 9.15
CA GLY A 3 -8.61 -7.48 9.87
C GLY A 3 -8.58 -6.19 9.03
N THR A 4 -8.71 -5.05 9.71
CA THR A 4 -8.81 -3.70 9.11
C THR A 4 -7.84 -2.70 9.73
N ASP A 5 -6.89 -3.16 10.55
CA ASP A 5 -5.89 -2.34 11.22
C ASP A 5 -5.05 -1.49 10.25
N GLY A 6 -4.69 -2.05 9.09
CA GLY A 6 -3.97 -1.36 8.02
C GLY A 6 -4.71 -0.13 7.47
N LYS A 7 -6.04 -0.06 7.56
CA LYS A 7 -6.85 1.07 7.07
C LYS A 7 -6.57 2.35 7.86
N GLU A 8 -6.52 2.28 9.19
CA GLU A 8 -6.27 3.46 10.03
C GLU A 8 -4.84 3.98 9.87
N GLY A 9 -3.87 3.06 9.72
CA GLY A 9 -2.50 3.42 9.38
C GLY A 9 -2.40 4.11 8.01
N ALA A 10 -3.03 3.52 6.99
CA ALA A 10 -3.07 4.08 5.63
C ALA A 10 -3.70 5.49 5.62
N LYS A 11 -4.79 5.70 6.35
CA LYS A 11 -5.43 7.02 6.47
C LYS A 11 -4.44 8.08 6.99
N LYS A 12 -3.73 7.78 8.08
CA LYS A 12 -2.72 8.68 8.65
C LYS A 12 -1.55 8.97 7.70
N ILE A 13 -1.18 8.00 6.86
CA ILE A 13 -0.16 8.20 5.82
C ILE A 13 -0.68 9.18 4.76
N LYS A 14 -1.91 8.96 4.26
CA LYS A 14 -2.54 9.83 3.25
C LYS A 14 -2.73 11.26 3.76
N GLU A 15 -3.14 11.45 5.02
CA GLU A 15 -3.26 12.77 5.67
C GLU A 15 -1.95 13.57 5.68
N LYS A 16 -0.79 12.88 5.63
CA LYS A 16 0.53 13.50 5.57
C LYS A 16 1.09 13.61 4.13
N GLY A 17 0.29 13.32 3.12
CA GLY A 17 0.71 13.31 1.71
C GLY A 17 1.59 12.10 1.33
N GLY A 18 1.63 11.06 2.17
CA GLY A 18 2.39 9.85 1.88
C GLY A 18 1.73 8.96 0.82
N VAL A 19 2.52 8.00 0.34
CA VAL A 19 2.10 6.98 -0.63
C VAL A 19 1.72 5.69 0.11
N VAL A 20 0.60 5.08 -0.28
CA VAL A 20 0.12 3.81 0.25
C VAL A 20 0.11 2.77 -0.88
N LEU A 21 0.92 1.73 -0.72
CA LEU A 21 0.94 0.57 -1.61
C LEU A 21 0.20 -0.59 -0.92
N SER A 22 -0.69 -1.28 -1.64
CA SER A 22 -1.45 -2.42 -1.13
C SER A 22 -1.14 -3.71 -1.92
N GLN A 23 -1.15 -4.85 -1.24
CA GLN A 23 -0.92 -6.15 -1.89
C GLN A 23 -2.14 -6.54 -2.74
N ASP A 24 -1.90 -7.05 -3.94
CA ASP A 24 -2.96 -7.59 -4.81
C ASP A 24 -3.67 -8.83 -4.22
N PRO A 25 -4.91 -9.13 -4.64
CA PRO A 25 -5.63 -10.31 -4.19
C PRO A 25 -5.04 -11.62 -4.70
N GLU A 26 -4.43 -11.64 -5.90
CA GLU A 26 -3.94 -12.85 -6.57
C GLU A 26 -2.77 -13.52 -5.83
N SER A 27 -1.92 -12.70 -5.21
CA SER A 27 -0.77 -13.12 -4.40
C SER A 27 -1.10 -13.25 -2.91
N SER A 28 -2.30 -12.86 -2.49
CA SER A 28 -2.69 -12.84 -1.10
C SER A 28 -3.23 -14.19 -0.64
N ILE A 29 -2.58 -14.82 0.34
CA ILE A 29 -3.14 -15.99 1.04
C ILE A 29 -4.39 -15.57 1.85
N VAL A 30 -4.35 -14.40 2.48
CA VAL A 30 -5.48 -13.80 3.19
C VAL A 30 -5.60 -12.33 2.77
N PHE A 31 -6.61 -12.04 1.96
CA PHE A 31 -6.89 -10.72 1.40
C PHE A 31 -7.89 -9.92 2.27
N GLY A 32 -7.63 -9.82 3.58
CA GLY A 32 -8.48 -9.04 4.50
C GLY A 32 -8.00 -7.60 4.64
N MET A 33 -6.81 -7.43 5.20
CA MET A 33 -6.20 -6.12 5.43
C MET A 33 -5.92 -5.34 4.14
N PRO A 34 -5.34 -5.94 3.06
CA PRO A 34 -5.17 -5.22 1.80
C PRO A 34 -6.50 -4.76 1.21
N LYS A 35 -7.54 -5.61 1.28
CA LYS A 35 -8.91 -5.27 0.87
C LYS A 35 -9.48 -4.09 1.65
N ALA A 36 -9.31 -4.06 2.97
CA ALA A 36 -9.81 -2.96 3.80
C ALA A 36 -9.22 -1.59 3.42
N VAL A 37 -7.96 -1.56 2.98
CA VAL A 37 -7.29 -0.34 2.48
C VAL A 37 -7.81 0.04 1.11
N ILE A 38 -8.01 -0.94 0.22
CA ILE A 38 -8.50 -0.75 -1.15
C ILE A 38 -9.96 -0.26 -1.15
N ASP A 39 -10.84 -0.93 -0.42
CA ASP A 39 -12.28 -0.59 -0.32
C ASP A 39 -12.48 0.81 0.29
N ALA A 40 -11.53 1.30 1.10
CA ALA A 40 -11.55 2.64 1.67
C ALA A 40 -11.01 3.72 0.71
N GLY A 41 -10.56 3.35 -0.50
CA GLY A 41 -9.98 4.27 -1.48
C GLY A 41 -8.64 4.86 -1.05
N LEU A 42 -7.93 4.19 -0.14
CA LEU A 42 -6.68 4.69 0.45
C LEU A 42 -5.42 4.18 -0.27
N ALA A 43 -5.54 3.15 -1.11
CA ALA A 43 -4.42 2.61 -1.88
C ALA A 43 -4.14 3.47 -3.12
N ASP A 44 -2.90 3.91 -3.29
CA ASP A 44 -2.43 4.58 -4.51
C ASP A 44 -2.15 3.56 -5.62
N GLU A 45 -1.56 2.42 -5.25
CA GLU A 45 -1.23 1.33 -6.17
C GLU A 45 -1.52 -0.02 -5.50
N VAL A 46 -2.02 -0.97 -6.30
CA VAL A 46 -2.27 -2.37 -5.89
C VAL A 46 -1.32 -3.25 -6.68
N LEU A 47 -0.44 -3.96 -5.98
CA LEU A 47 0.75 -4.57 -6.56
C LEU A 47 1.04 -5.95 -5.99
N ASN A 48 1.76 -6.75 -6.78
CA ASN A 48 2.34 -8.00 -6.30
C ASN A 48 3.49 -7.71 -5.30
N PRO A 49 3.75 -8.57 -4.30
CA PRO A 49 4.85 -8.36 -3.34
C PRO A 49 6.23 -8.11 -3.98
N SER A 50 6.51 -8.78 -5.11
CA SER A 50 7.73 -8.56 -5.88
C SER A 50 7.82 -7.13 -6.42
N GLN A 51 6.70 -6.58 -6.92
CA GLN A 51 6.58 -5.23 -7.45
C GLN A 51 6.56 -4.17 -6.35
N ILE A 52 5.97 -4.44 -5.19
CA ILE A 52 5.99 -3.53 -4.03
C ILE A 52 7.44 -3.19 -3.66
N SER A 53 8.31 -4.21 -3.62
CA SER A 53 9.72 -4.04 -3.28
C SER A 53 10.45 -3.14 -4.28
N GLN A 54 10.18 -3.32 -5.58
CA GLN A 54 10.71 -2.43 -6.62
C GLN A 54 10.16 -1.02 -6.49
N ARG A 55 8.85 -0.88 -6.27
CA ARG A 55 8.18 0.42 -6.20
C ARG A 55 8.68 1.27 -5.04
N ILE A 56 8.94 0.66 -3.88
CA ILE A 56 9.56 1.35 -2.74
C ILE A 56 10.92 1.95 -3.13
N LYS A 57 11.78 1.20 -3.85
CA LYS A 57 13.08 1.72 -4.31
C LYS A 57 12.90 2.93 -5.22
N GLU A 58 11.96 2.86 -6.17
CA GLU A 58 11.68 3.95 -7.09
C GLU A 58 11.17 5.21 -6.38
N LEU A 59 10.31 5.06 -5.37
CA LEU A 59 9.82 6.18 -4.55
C LEU A 59 10.96 6.88 -3.81
N ILE A 60 11.86 6.11 -3.19
CA ILE A 60 13.00 6.65 -2.45
C ILE A 60 13.97 7.38 -3.40
N LEU A 61 14.31 6.76 -4.53
CA LEU A 61 15.25 7.35 -5.50
C LEU A 61 14.71 8.65 -6.12
N LYS A 62 13.40 8.74 -6.38
CA LYS A 62 12.77 9.98 -6.88
C LYS A 62 12.80 11.11 -5.85
N THR A 63 12.72 10.77 -4.56
CA THR A 63 12.69 11.76 -3.47
C THR A 63 14.07 12.40 -3.22
N HIS A 64 15.16 11.76 -3.66
CA HIS A 64 16.54 12.28 -3.52
C HIS A 64 17.06 13.07 -4.73
N ASN A 65 16.31 13.09 -5.83
CA ASN A 65 16.67 13.80 -7.05
C ASN A 65 15.89 15.12 -7.22
N GLY A 66 15.25 15.62 -6.16
CA GLY A 66 14.49 16.86 -6.12
C GLY A 66 15.14 17.91 -5.23
#